data_AF-A0AAE2CFI0-F1
#
_entry.id   AF-A0AAE2CFI0-F1
#
_cell.length_a   1.000
_cell.length_b   1.000
_cell.length_c   1.000
_cell.angle_alpha   90.00
_cell.angle_beta   90.00
_cell.angle_gamma   90.00
#
_symmetry.space_group_name_H-M   'P 1'
#
loop_
_entity.id
_entity.type
_entity.pdbx_description
1 polymer ?
#
loop_
_entity_poly.entity_id
_entity_poly.type
_entity_poly.pdbx_seq_one_letter_code
_entity_poly.pdbx_strand_id
1 'polypeptide(L)'
;MNQPVIRPPVVQHRSVQQLHPQTDGQTERVNAILGDYLRHYVSASQRNWVDLLDPAQFCYNLHKLSATGMSPFELVYGQQPMTPHEIVVQKTGGKCPTAYRFARTKQEMWDEAKDSLAKAQRRMKKYTDKGRRPIEFSVGDQVLLKLTPQIWKKISAKVVNRGLVPKYDGPFEVLSKVGSLAYRLKLSDRLKLHPTFHVSYLKKFHPDLLDAPRGATCETIL
;
A
#
# COMPACT_ATOMS: atom_id res chain seq x y z
N MET A 1 11.88 -2.44 -66.98
CA MET A 1 10.97 -2.17 -65.84
C MET A 1 11.80 -2.19 -64.57
N ASN A 2 12.19 -1.01 -64.06
CA ASN A 2 12.95 -0.92 -62.81
C ASN A 2 11.96 -0.72 -61.66
N GLN A 3 11.88 -1.66 -60.74
CA GLN A 3 11.17 -1.45 -59.47
C GLN A 3 12.00 -0.51 -58.58
N PRO A 4 11.38 0.45 -57.88
CA PRO A 4 12.11 1.32 -56.96
C PRO A 4 12.54 0.51 -55.73
N VAL A 5 13.85 0.50 -55.48
CA VAL A 5 14.43 -0.03 -54.23
C VAL A 5 14.01 0.89 -53.10
N ILE A 6 13.07 0.44 -52.26
CA ILE A 6 12.68 1.15 -51.04
C ILE A 6 13.88 1.10 -50.09
N ARG A 7 14.55 2.24 -49.88
CA ARG A 7 15.63 2.34 -48.88
C ARG A 7 15.02 2.11 -47.48
N PRO A 8 15.67 1.30 -46.63
CA PRO A 8 15.20 1.11 -45.26
C PRO A 8 15.21 2.44 -44.51
N PRO A 9 14.29 2.64 -43.54
CA PRO A 9 14.23 3.85 -42.75
C PRO A 9 15.56 4.06 -42.01
N VAL A 10 16.09 5.29 -42.09
CA VAL A 10 17.31 5.68 -41.37
C VAL A 10 16.94 5.86 -39.90
N VAL A 11 17.21 4.85 -39.08
CA VAL A 11 17.06 4.93 -37.62
C VAL A 11 18.31 5.58 -37.05
N GLN A 12 18.17 6.80 -36.52
CA GLN A 12 19.26 7.43 -35.77
C GLN A 12 19.34 6.79 -34.38
N HIS A 13 20.38 5.98 -34.16
CA HIS A 13 20.67 5.44 -32.84
C HIS A 13 21.27 6.54 -31.96
N ARG A 14 20.55 6.93 -30.89
CA ARG A 14 21.10 7.77 -29.83
C ARG A 14 21.67 6.87 -28.74
N SER A 15 22.99 6.88 -28.56
CA SER A 15 23.66 6.22 -27.45
C SER A 15 23.65 7.13 -26.22
N VAL A 16 23.25 6.57 -25.08
CA VAL A 16 23.37 7.22 -23.76
C VAL A 16 24.77 6.96 -23.19
N GLN A 17 25.29 7.91 -22.41
CA GLN A 17 26.59 7.76 -21.75
C GLN A 17 26.59 6.56 -20.82
N GLN A 18 27.64 5.73 -20.91
CA GLN A 18 27.88 4.61 -20.01
C GLN A 18 27.88 5.15 -18.56
N LEU A 19 26.95 4.69 -17.73
CA LEU A 19 26.80 5.00 -16.29
C LEU A 19 25.95 6.24 -15.91
N HIS A 20 24.99 6.66 -16.76
CA HIS A 20 24.01 7.69 -16.37
C HIS A 20 22.56 7.14 -16.33
N PRO A 21 22.17 6.38 -15.28
CA PRO A 21 20.85 5.74 -15.18
C PRO A 21 19.69 6.73 -15.27
N GLN A 22 19.92 7.98 -14.86
CA GLN A 22 18.92 9.05 -14.91
C GLN A 22 18.48 9.45 -16.33
N THR A 23 19.29 9.15 -17.36
CA THR A 23 18.99 9.51 -18.77
C THR A 23 17.96 8.57 -19.40
N ASP A 24 17.83 7.33 -18.90
CA ASP A 24 16.83 6.35 -19.35
C ASP A 24 15.78 6.04 -18.27
N GLY A 25 15.52 7.01 -17.38
CA GLY A 25 14.63 6.85 -16.24
C GLY A 25 13.17 6.52 -16.62
N GLN A 26 12.74 6.86 -17.84
CA GLN A 26 11.44 6.45 -18.38
C GLN A 26 11.37 4.93 -18.53
N THR A 27 12.35 4.34 -19.22
CA THR A 27 12.43 2.89 -19.44
C THR A 27 12.67 2.14 -18.13
N GLU A 28 13.55 2.65 -17.26
CA GLU A 28 13.78 2.06 -15.93
C GLU A 28 12.49 2.01 -15.11
N ARG A 29 11.67 3.06 -15.15
CA ARG A 29 10.39 3.10 -14.45
C ARG A 29 9.38 2.11 -15.01
N VAL A 30 9.32 1.95 -16.33
CA VAL A 30 8.47 0.93 -16.97
C VAL A 30 8.94 -0.47 -16.57
N ASN A 31 10.24 -0.72 -16.62
CA ASN A 31 10.83 -2.00 -16.21
C ASN A 31 10.53 -2.32 -14.74
N ALA A 32 10.56 -1.32 -13.85
CA ALA A 32 10.18 -1.50 -12.45
C ALA A 32 8.70 -1.91 -12.31
N ILE A 33 7.79 -1.26 -13.04
CA ILE A 33 6.35 -1.58 -13.02
C ILE A 33 6.10 -2.99 -13.55
N LEU A 34 6.70 -3.35 -14.69
CA LEU A 34 6.56 -4.70 -15.27
C LEU A 34 7.19 -5.76 -14.37
N GLY A 35 8.33 -5.47 -13.74
CA GLY A 35 8.96 -6.34 -12.77
C GLY A 35 8.08 -6.60 -11.55
N ASP A 36 7.44 -5.55 -11.02
CA ASP A 36 6.50 -5.68 -9.92
C ASP A 36 5.26 -6.48 -10.33
N TYR A 37 4.70 -6.26 -11.53
CA TYR A 37 3.62 -7.10 -12.05
C TYR A 37 4.03 -8.58 -12.09
N LEU A 38 5.14 -8.90 -12.77
CA LEU A 38 5.61 -10.26 -12.95
C LEU A 38 5.89 -10.97 -11.62
N ARG A 39 6.43 -10.27 -10.61
CA ARG A 39 6.67 -10.84 -9.27
C ARG A 39 5.41 -11.41 -8.60
N HIS A 40 4.23 -10.87 -8.92
CA HIS A 40 2.98 -11.35 -8.35
C HIS A 40 2.39 -12.56 -9.09
N TYR A 41 2.74 -12.75 -10.37
CA TYR A 41 2.11 -13.75 -11.25
C TYR A 41 3.04 -14.88 -11.70
N VAL A 42 4.35 -14.68 -11.59
CA VAL A 42 5.32 -15.72 -11.97
C VAL A 42 5.19 -16.92 -11.03
N SER A 43 5.24 -18.12 -11.59
CA SER A 43 5.21 -19.34 -10.80
C SER A 43 6.48 -19.47 -9.94
N ALA A 44 6.45 -20.33 -8.92
CA ALA A 44 7.63 -20.59 -8.08
C ALA A 44 8.84 -21.09 -8.88
N SER A 45 8.63 -21.73 -10.04
CA SER A 45 9.70 -22.17 -10.94
C SER A 45 10.21 -21.07 -11.88
N GLN A 46 9.54 -19.91 -11.91
CA GLN A 46 9.89 -18.75 -12.73
C GLN A 46 10.01 -19.01 -14.24
N ARG A 47 9.35 -20.05 -14.76
CA ARG A 47 9.47 -20.43 -16.20
C ARG A 47 8.40 -19.82 -17.10
N ASN A 48 7.30 -19.33 -16.54
CA ASN A 48 6.15 -18.82 -17.30
C ASN A 48 6.17 -17.29 -17.49
N TRP A 49 7.27 -16.60 -17.15
CA TRP A 49 7.31 -15.13 -17.21
C TRP A 49 7.17 -14.60 -18.64
N VAL A 50 7.67 -15.34 -19.65
CA VAL A 50 7.55 -14.98 -21.07
C VAL A 50 6.08 -14.92 -21.49
N ASP A 51 5.29 -15.93 -21.10
CA ASP A 51 3.85 -15.99 -21.39
C ASP A 51 3.06 -14.87 -20.66
N LEU A 52 3.66 -14.27 -19.63
CA LEU A 52 3.07 -13.18 -18.85
C LEU A 52 3.47 -11.79 -19.35
N LEU A 53 4.40 -11.68 -20.31
CA LEU A 53 4.81 -10.39 -20.86
C LEU A 53 3.68 -9.71 -21.62
N ASP A 54 3.00 -10.43 -22.51
CA ASP A 54 1.89 -9.90 -23.31
C ASP A 54 0.76 -9.32 -22.41
N PRO A 55 0.25 -10.05 -21.40
CA PRO A 55 -0.75 -9.47 -20.50
C PRO A 55 -0.17 -8.35 -19.63
N ALA A 56 1.11 -8.38 -19.23
CA ALA A 56 1.72 -7.30 -18.47
C ALA A 56 1.79 -6.00 -19.28
N GLN A 57 2.24 -6.08 -20.54
CA GLN A 57 2.28 -4.97 -21.48
C GLN A 57 0.87 -4.44 -21.75
N PHE A 58 -0.11 -5.33 -21.97
CA PHE A 58 -1.49 -4.93 -22.18
C PHE A 58 -2.05 -4.17 -20.97
N CYS A 59 -1.85 -4.68 -19.75
CA CYS A 59 -2.27 -4.03 -18.52
C CYS A 59 -1.61 -2.65 -18.34
N TYR A 60 -0.31 -2.55 -18.61
CA TYR A 60 0.41 -1.28 -18.56
C TYR A 60 -0.15 -0.26 -19.56
N ASN A 61 -0.39 -0.69 -20.81
CA ASN A 61 -0.90 0.17 -21.87
C ASN A 61 -2.37 0.58 -21.67
N LEU A 62 -3.14 -0.20 -20.91
CA LEU A 62 -4.53 0.11 -20.54
C LEU A 62 -4.61 1.16 -19.43
N HIS A 63 -3.64 1.15 -18.50
CA HIS A 63 -3.66 1.98 -17.30
C HIS A 63 -3.35 3.46 -17.58
N LYS A 64 -4.17 4.35 -17.04
CA LYS A 64 -3.96 5.81 -17.17
C LYS A 64 -2.77 6.26 -16.34
N LEU A 65 -1.82 6.94 -16.96
CA LEU A 65 -0.65 7.44 -16.26
C LEU A 65 -0.98 8.77 -15.59
N SER A 66 -0.55 8.95 -14.34
CA SER A 66 -0.84 10.16 -13.55
C SER A 66 -0.24 11.43 -14.16
N ALA A 67 0.89 11.30 -14.88
CA ALA A 67 1.57 12.43 -15.50
C ALA A 67 0.83 13.00 -16.72
N THR A 68 0.16 12.14 -17.49
CA THR A 68 -0.51 12.52 -18.74
C THR A 68 -2.03 12.54 -18.62
N GLY A 69 -2.59 11.90 -17.58
CA GLY A 69 -4.03 11.67 -17.43
C GLY A 69 -4.63 10.68 -18.44
N MET A 70 -3.78 10.11 -19.31
CA MET A 70 -4.15 9.23 -20.43
C MET A 70 -3.34 7.95 -20.38
N SER A 71 -3.87 6.87 -20.95
CA SER A 71 -3.12 5.62 -21.14
C SER A 71 -2.26 5.65 -22.40
N PRO A 72 -1.21 4.82 -22.51
CA PRO A 72 -0.48 4.64 -23.76
C PRO A 72 -1.38 4.27 -24.95
N PHE A 73 -2.43 3.46 -24.77
CA PHE A 73 -3.37 3.16 -25.84
C PHE A 73 -4.14 4.40 -26.31
N GLU A 74 -4.61 5.24 -25.38
CA GLU A 74 -5.29 6.50 -25.72
C GLU A 74 -4.34 7.47 -26.43
N LEU A 75 -3.08 7.56 -25.99
CA LEU A 75 -2.10 8.45 -26.59
C LEU A 75 -1.73 8.06 -28.03
N VAL A 76 -1.59 6.75 -28.30
CA VAL A 76 -1.15 6.26 -29.62
C VAL A 76 -2.32 6.08 -30.58
N TYR A 77 -3.45 5.58 -30.11
CA TYR A 77 -4.59 5.18 -30.95
C TYR A 77 -5.84 6.03 -30.76
N GLY A 78 -5.84 6.98 -29.80
CA GLY A 78 -6.98 7.84 -29.51
C GLY A 78 -8.12 7.16 -28.73
N GLN A 79 -8.02 5.85 -28.46
CA GLN A 79 -9.06 5.08 -27.78
C GLN A 79 -8.48 3.86 -27.05
N GLN A 80 -9.23 3.35 -26.07
CA GLN A 80 -8.90 2.11 -25.39
C GLN A 80 -9.37 0.90 -26.22
N PRO A 81 -8.61 -0.21 -26.25
CA PRO A 81 -9.07 -1.43 -26.85
C PRO A 81 -10.19 -2.07 -26.04
N MET A 82 -11.06 -2.83 -26.69
CA MET A 82 -12.04 -3.65 -25.98
C MET A 82 -11.35 -4.73 -25.15
N THR A 83 -11.68 -4.75 -23.87
CA THR A 83 -11.16 -5.72 -22.91
C THR A 83 -11.91 -7.05 -23.00
N PRO A 84 -11.31 -8.18 -22.57
CA PRO A 84 -12.02 -9.47 -22.48
C PRO A 84 -13.37 -9.40 -21.76
N HIS A 85 -13.48 -8.55 -20.72
CA HIS A 85 -14.73 -8.35 -19.99
C HIS A 85 -15.82 -7.73 -20.87
N GLU A 86 -15.49 -6.67 -21.61
CA GLU A 86 -16.45 -5.97 -22.48
C GLU A 86 -16.93 -6.87 -23.62
N ILE A 87 -16.04 -7.70 -24.18
CA ILE A 87 -16.38 -8.68 -25.22
C ILE A 87 -17.42 -9.70 -24.71
N VAL A 88 -17.28 -10.16 -23.47
CA VAL A 88 -18.22 -11.13 -22.88
C VAL A 88 -19.57 -10.47 -22.56
N VAL A 89 -19.56 -9.23 -22.04
CA VAL A 89 -20.78 -8.49 -21.66
C VAL A 89 -21.62 -8.12 -22.87
N GLN A 90 -21.00 -7.74 -24.00
CA GLN A 90 -21.73 -7.28 -25.17
C GLN A 90 -22.58 -8.37 -25.84
N LYS A 91 -22.37 -9.67 -25.53
CA LYS A 91 -23.10 -10.86 -26.07
C LYS A 91 -23.13 -11.00 -27.59
N THR A 92 -22.76 -9.99 -28.35
CA THR A 92 -22.28 -10.08 -29.73
C THR A 92 -20.96 -10.82 -29.67
N GLY A 93 -21.03 -12.15 -29.62
CA GLY A 93 -19.87 -12.98 -29.91
C GLY A 93 -19.20 -12.39 -31.14
N GLY A 94 -17.97 -11.90 -30.99
CA GLY A 94 -17.23 -11.37 -32.12
C GLY A 94 -17.27 -12.40 -33.25
N LYS A 95 -17.19 -11.96 -34.51
CA LYS A 95 -17.27 -12.83 -35.69
C LYS A 95 -16.33 -14.06 -35.63
N CYS A 96 -15.32 -14.02 -34.75
CA CYS A 96 -14.41 -15.10 -34.43
C CYS A 96 -14.79 -15.84 -33.12
N PRO A 97 -15.26 -17.10 -33.20
CA PRO A 97 -15.53 -17.94 -32.02
C PRO A 97 -14.31 -18.14 -31.11
N THR A 98 -13.10 -18.20 -31.67
CA THR A 98 -11.86 -18.38 -30.89
C THR A 98 -11.59 -17.19 -29.96
N ALA A 99 -11.79 -15.97 -30.45
CA ALA A 99 -11.63 -14.76 -29.65
C ALA A 99 -12.65 -14.70 -28.50
N TYR A 100 -13.91 -15.09 -28.77
CA TYR A 100 -14.93 -15.17 -27.74
C TYR A 100 -14.61 -16.22 -26.66
N ARG A 101 -14.13 -17.40 -27.05
CA ARG A 101 -13.68 -18.43 -26.09
C ARG A 101 -12.54 -17.93 -25.21
N PHE A 102 -11.55 -17.26 -25.81
CA PHE A 102 -10.45 -16.64 -25.07
C PHE A 102 -10.96 -15.61 -24.06
N ALA A 103 -11.82 -14.69 -24.50
CA ALA A 103 -12.39 -13.66 -23.63
C ALA A 103 -13.17 -14.25 -22.46
N ARG A 104 -13.98 -15.29 -22.73
CA ARG A 104 -14.73 -16.02 -21.70
C ARG A 104 -13.81 -16.70 -20.68
N THR A 105 -12.76 -17.39 -21.12
CA THR A 105 -11.80 -18.02 -20.20
C THR A 105 -11.13 -16.97 -19.31
N LYS A 106 -10.75 -15.81 -19.86
CA LYS A 106 -10.20 -14.73 -19.03
C LYS A 106 -11.24 -14.21 -18.04
N GLN A 107 -12.49 -14.04 -18.45
CA GLN A 107 -13.56 -13.61 -17.55
C GLN A 107 -13.79 -14.59 -16.38
N GLU A 108 -13.81 -15.90 -16.65
CA GLU A 108 -13.92 -16.95 -15.63
C GLU A 108 -12.78 -16.86 -14.61
N MET A 109 -11.53 -16.69 -15.07
CA MET A 109 -10.37 -16.49 -14.19
C MET A 109 -10.51 -15.22 -13.32
N TRP A 110 -11.04 -14.13 -13.89
CA TRP A 110 -11.27 -12.88 -13.16
C TRP A 110 -12.32 -13.04 -12.06
N ASP A 111 -13.40 -13.78 -12.32
CA ASP A 111 -14.46 -14.01 -11.36
C ASP A 111 -13.98 -14.94 -10.22
N GLU A 112 -13.21 -15.98 -10.52
CA GLU A 112 -12.56 -16.83 -9.50
C GLU A 112 -11.59 -16.02 -8.61
N ALA A 113 -10.83 -15.10 -9.21
CA ALA A 113 -9.92 -14.23 -8.46
C ALA A 113 -10.70 -13.29 -7.52
N LYS A 114 -11.83 -12.73 -7.96
CA LYS A 114 -12.71 -11.90 -7.12
C LYS A 114 -13.27 -12.68 -5.94
N ASP A 115 -13.75 -13.91 -6.18
CA ASP A 115 -14.29 -14.77 -5.12
C ASP A 115 -13.23 -15.15 -4.09
N SER A 116 -12.02 -15.48 -4.57
CA SER A 116 -10.87 -15.78 -3.72
C SER A 116 -10.47 -14.58 -2.86
N LEU A 117 -10.44 -13.37 -3.44
CA LEU A 117 -10.18 -12.13 -2.71
C LEU A 117 -11.25 -11.86 -1.65
N ALA A 118 -12.52 -12.01 -1.99
CA ALA A 118 -13.64 -11.84 -1.05
C ALA A 118 -13.57 -12.86 0.09
N LYS A 119 -13.18 -14.11 -0.19
CA LYS A 119 -12.95 -15.14 0.84
C LYS A 119 -11.78 -14.77 1.77
N ALA A 120 -10.67 -14.28 1.21
CA ALA A 120 -9.51 -13.84 1.98
C ALA A 120 -9.86 -12.65 2.90
N GLN A 121 -10.60 -11.65 2.37
CA GLN A 121 -11.10 -10.51 3.15
C GLN A 121 -12.01 -10.96 4.30
N ARG A 122 -12.96 -11.88 4.05
CA ARG A 122 -13.83 -12.45 5.10
C ARG A 122 -13.02 -13.17 6.18
N ARG A 123 -12.01 -13.95 5.80
CA ARG A 123 -11.10 -14.62 6.75
C ARG A 123 -10.32 -13.61 7.59
N MET A 124 -9.76 -12.57 6.96
CA MET A 124 -9.02 -11.50 7.65
C MET A 124 -9.92 -10.78 8.65
N LYS A 125 -11.15 -10.43 8.25
CA LYS A 125 -12.15 -9.82 9.14
C LYS A 125 -12.48 -10.71 10.32
N LYS A 126 -12.82 -11.99 10.08
CA LYS A 126 -13.11 -12.97 11.15
C LYS A 126 -11.98 -13.09 12.16
N TYR A 127 -10.73 -13.16 11.69
CA TYR A 127 -9.58 -13.28 12.58
C TYR A 127 -9.32 -11.98 13.37
N THR A 128 -9.44 -10.84 12.70
CA THR A 128 -9.28 -9.50 13.30
C THR A 128 -10.34 -9.25 14.38
N ASP A 129 -11.59 -9.61 14.12
CA ASP A 129 -12.72 -9.37 15.03
C ASP A 129 -12.69 -10.32 16.24
N LYS A 130 -12.19 -11.56 16.08
CA LYS A 130 -12.13 -12.57 17.16
C LYS A 130 -11.37 -12.10 18.41
N GLY A 131 -10.37 -11.21 18.25
CA GLY A 131 -9.55 -10.69 19.35
C GLY A 131 -9.93 -9.27 19.81
N ARG A 132 -10.91 -8.62 19.18
CA ARG A 132 -11.28 -7.24 19.53
C ARG A 132 -12.19 -7.21 20.75
N ARG A 133 -11.73 -6.55 21.81
CA ARG A 133 -12.60 -6.08 22.90
C ARG A 133 -12.98 -4.63 22.60
N PRO A 134 -14.26 -4.24 22.64
CA PRO A 134 -14.64 -2.85 22.52
C PRO A 134 -14.11 -2.12 23.75
N ILE A 135 -13.03 -1.37 23.57
CA ILE A 135 -12.48 -0.48 24.58
C ILE A 135 -12.89 0.92 24.13
N GLU A 136 -13.71 1.59 24.93
CA GLU A 136 -14.09 2.98 24.71
C GLU A 136 -13.56 3.85 25.84
N PHE A 137 -13.19 5.08 25.49
CA PHE A 137 -12.71 6.08 26.42
C PHE A 137 -13.61 7.30 26.33
N SER A 138 -13.90 7.91 27.48
CA SER A 138 -14.62 9.17 27.55
C SER A 138 -13.64 10.34 27.58
N VAL A 139 -14.12 11.53 27.23
CA VAL A 139 -13.34 12.76 27.42
C VAL A 139 -13.06 12.94 28.92
N GLY A 140 -11.82 13.24 29.27
CA GLY A 140 -11.33 13.31 30.66
C GLY A 140 -10.75 12.00 31.20
N ASP A 141 -10.93 10.86 30.53
CA ASP A 141 -10.29 9.60 30.96
C ASP A 141 -8.77 9.72 30.89
N GLN A 142 -8.09 9.13 31.87
CA GLN A 142 -6.64 8.95 31.84
C GLN A 142 -6.27 7.64 31.14
N VAL A 143 -5.36 7.75 30.17
CA VAL A 143 -4.90 6.62 29.37
C VAL A 143 -3.39 6.59 29.25
N LEU A 144 -2.85 5.38 29.17
CA LEU A 144 -1.45 5.10 28.85
C LEU A 144 -1.28 4.92 27.35
N LEU A 145 -0.25 5.56 26.79
CA LEU A 145 0.12 5.44 25.38
C LEU A 145 1.13 4.30 25.21
N LYS A 146 0.81 3.32 24.34
CA LYS A 146 1.69 2.21 23.99
C LYS A 146 2.86 2.71 23.15
N LEU A 147 4.07 2.43 23.60
CA LEU A 147 5.28 2.88 22.95
C LEU A 147 5.76 1.85 21.93
N THR A 148 5.42 2.08 20.67
CA THR A 148 5.96 1.28 19.55
C THR A 148 7.40 1.69 19.22
N PRO A 149 8.17 0.86 18.48
CA PRO A 149 9.52 1.25 18.05
C PRO A 149 9.57 2.59 17.31
N GLN A 150 8.51 2.92 16.55
CA GLN A 150 8.42 4.19 15.82
C GLN A 150 8.20 5.39 16.76
N ILE A 151 7.37 5.21 17.79
CA ILE A 151 7.12 6.22 18.80
C ILE A 151 8.38 6.42 19.67
N TRP A 152 9.00 5.33 20.13
CA TRP A 152 10.21 5.37 20.95
C TRP A 152 11.36 6.14 20.30
N LYS A 153 11.60 5.92 19.00
CA LYS A 153 12.63 6.66 18.24
C LYS A 153 12.42 8.17 18.26
N LYS A 154 11.19 8.64 18.43
CA LYS A 154 10.86 10.08 18.52
C LYS A 154 10.95 10.63 19.93
N ILE A 155 10.93 9.77 20.95
CA ILE A 155 11.03 10.14 22.37
C ILE A 155 12.48 10.17 22.83
N SER A 156 13.28 9.19 22.39
CA SER A 156 14.68 9.05 22.78
C SER A 156 15.54 8.68 21.58
N ALA A 157 16.60 9.44 21.36
CA ALA A 157 17.64 9.15 20.36
C ALA A 157 18.65 8.10 20.85
N LYS A 158 18.58 7.67 22.12
CA LYS A 158 19.53 6.72 22.70
C LYS A 158 19.21 5.29 22.27
N VAL A 159 20.25 4.53 21.93
CA VAL A 159 20.15 3.08 21.74
C VAL A 159 20.05 2.42 23.12
N VAL A 160 18.83 2.17 23.57
CA VAL A 160 18.55 1.47 24.83
C VAL A 160 18.17 0.02 24.58
N ASN A 161 18.48 -0.86 25.53
CA ASN A 161 18.09 -2.27 25.46
C ASN A 161 16.55 -2.38 25.43
N ARG A 162 15.99 -2.85 24.32
CA ARG A 162 14.53 -2.96 24.09
C ARG A 162 13.79 -3.78 25.16
N GLY A 163 14.49 -4.67 25.88
CA GLY A 163 13.90 -5.47 26.96
C GLY A 163 13.63 -4.69 28.24
N LEU A 164 14.37 -3.61 28.49
CA LEU A 164 14.30 -2.81 29.72
C LEU A 164 13.55 -1.49 29.54
N VAL A 165 13.07 -1.23 28.33
CA VAL A 165 12.38 0.00 27.97
C VAL A 165 10.90 -0.09 28.40
N PRO A 166 10.33 0.95 29.04
CA PRO A 166 8.90 0.97 29.37
C PRO A 166 8.02 0.68 28.15
N LYS A 167 7.00 -0.15 28.32
CA LYS A 167 6.07 -0.50 27.22
C LYS A 167 5.01 0.58 26.97
N TYR A 168 4.76 1.41 27.97
CA TYR A 168 3.75 2.46 27.97
C TYR A 168 4.31 3.74 28.59
N ASP A 169 3.79 4.89 28.16
CA ASP A 169 4.04 6.22 28.74
C ASP A 169 2.72 6.88 29.15
N GLY A 170 2.78 7.86 30.05
CA GLY A 170 1.61 8.58 30.59
C GLY A 170 1.18 8.08 31.96
N PRO A 171 0.23 8.75 32.62
CA PRO A 171 -1.11 9.00 32.08
C PRO A 171 -1.24 10.27 31.23
N PHE A 172 -2.01 10.17 30.16
CA PHE A 172 -2.45 11.29 29.33
C PHE A 172 -3.97 11.40 29.36
N GLU A 173 -4.46 12.63 29.36
CA GLU A 173 -5.89 12.91 29.35
C GLU A 173 -6.45 12.83 27.92
N VAL A 174 -7.61 12.19 27.77
CA VAL A 174 -8.37 12.18 26.52
C VAL A 174 -9.11 13.50 26.36
N LEU A 175 -8.72 14.31 25.37
CA LEU A 175 -9.34 15.61 25.06
C LEU A 175 -10.61 15.47 24.24
N SER A 176 -10.61 14.61 23.23
CA SER A 176 -11.76 14.42 22.36
C SER A 176 -11.70 13.10 21.58
N LYS A 177 -12.88 12.62 21.16
CA LYS A 177 -13.02 11.50 20.23
C LYS A 177 -13.07 12.06 18.81
N VAL A 178 -12.04 11.78 18.00
CA VAL A 178 -11.91 12.27 16.62
C VAL A 178 -12.63 11.36 15.63
N GLY A 179 -12.80 10.08 15.97
CA GLY A 179 -13.57 9.11 15.20
C GLY A 179 -13.96 7.92 16.06
N SER A 180 -14.58 6.90 15.46
CA SER A 180 -15.05 5.72 16.21
C SER A 180 -13.94 5.00 16.99
N LEU A 181 -12.70 4.98 16.45
CA LEU A 181 -11.56 4.28 17.01
C LEU A 181 -10.34 5.19 17.27
N ALA A 182 -10.50 6.51 17.21
CA ALA A 182 -9.39 7.45 17.34
C ALA A 182 -9.67 8.55 18.36
N TYR A 183 -8.71 8.78 19.25
CA TYR A 183 -8.81 9.75 20.35
C TYR A 183 -7.66 10.74 20.30
N ARG A 184 -7.95 12.00 20.62
CA ARG A 184 -6.95 13.06 20.78
C ARG A 184 -6.53 13.13 22.24
N LEU A 185 -5.22 13.05 22.48
CA LEU A 185 -4.65 13.12 23.82
C LEU A 185 -4.02 14.48 24.09
N LYS A 186 -4.02 14.87 25.37
CA LYS A 186 -3.19 15.95 25.90
C LYS A 186 -1.77 15.44 26.09
N LEU A 187 -0.96 15.51 25.04
CA LEU A 187 0.45 15.11 25.10
C LEU A 187 1.28 16.16 25.84
N SER A 188 2.35 15.71 26.51
CA SER A 188 3.36 16.59 27.08
C SER A 188 4.34 17.08 26.00
N ASP A 189 4.93 18.26 26.19
CA ASP A 189 5.81 18.89 25.20
C ASP A 189 7.06 18.07 24.84
N ARG A 190 7.42 17.09 25.68
CA ARG A 190 8.49 16.12 25.38
C ARG A 190 8.14 15.19 24.22
N LEU A 191 6.85 15.00 23.92
CA LEU A 191 6.36 14.12 22.86
C LEU A 191 5.98 14.93 21.63
N LYS A 192 6.94 15.11 20.70
CA LYS A 192 6.72 15.74 19.39
C LYS A 192 5.99 14.78 18.42
N LEU A 193 4.83 14.29 18.83
CA LEU A 193 3.97 13.36 18.09
C LEU A 193 2.65 14.06 17.72
N HIS A 194 1.99 13.55 16.69
CA HIS A 194 0.62 13.96 16.42
C HIS A 194 -0.29 13.49 17.57
N PRO A 195 -1.18 14.34 18.12
CA PRO A 195 -1.92 14.03 19.36
C PRO A 195 -3.04 13.01 19.18
N THR A 196 -3.36 12.61 17.95
CA THR A 196 -4.43 11.64 17.65
C THR A 196 -3.87 10.23 17.52
N PHE A 197 -4.42 9.29 18.31
CA PHE A 197 -4.02 7.89 18.33
C PHE A 197 -5.20 6.96 18.16
N HIS A 198 -4.97 5.82 17.49
CA HIS A 198 -5.94 4.74 17.42
C HIS A 198 -6.07 4.05 18.78
N VAL A 199 -7.28 3.59 19.13
CA VAL A 199 -7.63 2.93 20.40
C VAL A 199 -6.68 1.78 20.77
N SER A 200 -6.15 1.06 19.78
CA SER A 200 -5.20 -0.05 20.00
C SER A 200 -3.85 0.38 20.58
N TYR A 201 -3.52 1.66 20.54
CA TYR A 201 -2.33 2.23 21.18
C TYR A 201 -2.63 2.74 22.59
N LEU A 202 -3.87 2.69 23.05
CA LEU A 202 -4.28 3.25 24.33
C LEU A 202 -4.64 2.12 25.30
N LYS A 203 -4.29 2.31 26.57
CA LYS A 203 -4.69 1.42 27.67
C LYS A 203 -5.27 2.29 28.79
N LYS A 204 -6.39 1.88 29.38
CA LYS A 204 -6.98 2.61 30.52
C LYS A 204 -5.97 2.67 31.66
N PHE A 205 -5.76 3.87 32.20
CA PHE A 205 -4.96 4.06 33.40
C PHE A 205 -5.84 3.78 34.63
N HIS A 206 -5.33 3.01 35.57
CA HIS A 206 -5.96 2.78 36.86
C HIS A 206 -5.00 3.36 37.92
N PRO A 207 -5.39 4.39 38.68
CA PRO A 207 -4.56 4.91 39.74
C PRO A 207 -4.48 3.87 40.87
N ASP A 208 -3.28 3.49 41.25
CA ASP A 208 -3.07 2.67 42.45
C ASP A 208 -3.31 3.57 43.67
N LEU A 209 -4.29 3.20 44.50
CA LEU A 209 -4.70 3.95 45.70
C LEU A 209 -3.60 4.03 46.79
N LEU A 210 -2.43 3.42 46.57
CA LEU A 210 -1.30 3.37 47.50
C LEU A 210 -0.04 4.11 47.02
N ASP A 211 -0.01 4.65 45.80
CA ASP A 211 1.14 5.39 45.29
C ASP A 211 0.96 6.91 45.53
N ALA A 212 1.37 7.35 46.72
CA ALA A 212 1.80 8.74 46.95
C ALA A 212 2.97 9.09 46.00
N PRO A 213 3.17 10.37 45.61
CA PRO A 213 4.04 10.71 44.48
C PRO A 213 5.50 10.29 44.73
N ARG A 214 5.96 9.30 43.96
CA ARG A 214 7.39 8.95 43.82
C ARG A 214 8.10 10.05 43.03
N GLY A 215 8.31 11.21 43.66
CA GLY A 215 8.89 12.36 42.99
C GLY A 215 8.98 13.66 43.78
N ALA A 216 8.81 13.68 45.10
CA ALA A 216 9.22 14.83 45.90
C ALA A 216 10.75 14.86 45.95
N THR A 217 11.35 15.69 45.11
CA THR A 217 12.77 16.03 45.20
C THR A 217 13.06 16.60 46.57
N CYS A 218 14.03 16.02 47.26
CA CYS A 218 14.59 16.53 48.51
C CYS A 218 15.20 17.91 48.22
N GLU A 219 14.49 18.99 48.56
CA GLU A 219 15.12 20.30 48.69
C GLU A 219 15.82 20.35 50.04
N THR A 220 17.14 20.50 49.94
CA THR A 220 18.11 20.71 51.01
C THR A 220 17.69 21.87 51.90
N ILE A 221 17.44 21.59 53.18
CA ILE A 221 17.51 22.60 54.24
C ILE A 221 18.99 22.78 54.59
N LEU A 222 19.51 23.98 54.33
CA LEU A 222 20.53 24.62 55.16
C LEU A 222 19.84 25.74 55.95
#